data_AF-A0A420EV46-F1
#
_entry.id   AF-A0A420EV46-F1
#
_cell.length_a   1.000
_cell.length_b   1.000
_cell.length_c   1.000
_cell.angle_alpha   90.00
_cell.angle_beta   90.00
_cell.angle_gamma   90.00
#
_symmetry.space_group_name_H-M   'P 1'
#
loop_
_entity.id
_entity.type
_entity.pdbx_description
1 polymer ?
#
loop_
_entity_poly.entity_id
_entity_poly.type
_entity_poly.pdbx_seq_one_letter_code
_entity_poly.pdbx_strand_id
1 'polypeptide(L)'
;MTEPPRPPGGGHPDEHPSDPTQPPAAPGPSAADEPPTAPLSGAPGPAGYPPPGGYPPPAGDQPPSGGYPPPGGYPPPGGYPPPGPGYPPPGAGYPAGGYGPPAGYANNEDKTWALVAHFGGAVGALISFGPLGFVGPLIAYLARGQQSPTVRAHAVAALNFQILWSAIAFVLLFVSWCLLFLPSIAVVVIQIVFGIVAGMRANEGTTYRYPMSASFIK
;
A
#
# COMPACT_ATOMS: atom_id res chain seq x y z
N MET A 1 -33.52 -73.06 4.61
CA MET A 1 -33.74 -72.44 3.27
C MET A 1 -32.64 -71.42 3.08
N THR A 2 -32.06 -71.33 1.88
CA THR A 2 -30.76 -70.68 1.65
C THR A 2 -30.80 -69.85 0.38
N GLU A 3 -30.37 -68.58 0.45
CA GLU A 3 -30.32 -67.68 -0.70
C GLU A 3 -28.93 -67.72 -1.38
N PRO A 4 -28.85 -67.77 -2.72
CA PRO A 4 -27.58 -67.88 -3.45
C PRO A 4 -26.91 -66.51 -3.72
N PRO A 5 -25.57 -66.45 -3.88
CA PRO A 5 -24.83 -65.20 -4.11
C PRO A 5 -24.90 -64.72 -5.57
N ARG A 6 -24.76 -63.39 -5.77
CA ARG A 6 -24.73 -62.75 -7.10
C ARG A 6 -23.29 -62.41 -7.55
N PRO A 7 -22.86 -62.79 -8.78
CA PRO A 7 -21.53 -62.48 -9.32
C PRO A 7 -21.45 -61.08 -10.02
N PRO A 8 -20.24 -60.60 -10.39
CA PRO A 8 -19.99 -59.19 -10.74
C PRO A 8 -19.85 -58.88 -12.25
N GLY A 9 -19.94 -57.58 -12.58
CA GLY A 9 -19.61 -56.94 -13.86
C GLY A 9 -20.24 -55.53 -13.92
N GLY A 10 -19.69 -54.53 -14.61
CA GLY A 10 -18.44 -54.46 -15.38
C GLY A 10 -18.61 -53.70 -16.69
N GLY A 11 -18.06 -52.49 -16.83
CA GLY A 11 -18.09 -51.72 -18.08
C GLY A 11 -18.21 -50.19 -17.89
N HIS A 12 -17.35 -49.46 -18.59
CA HIS A 12 -17.33 -48.02 -18.88
C HIS A 12 -17.99 -47.76 -20.26
N PRO A 13 -18.14 -46.51 -20.78
CA PRO A 13 -17.97 -45.16 -20.19
C PRO A 13 -19.11 -44.16 -20.56
N ASP A 14 -18.86 -42.87 -20.33
CA ASP A 14 -19.33 -41.67 -21.06
C ASP A 14 -20.81 -41.47 -21.46
N GLU A 15 -21.51 -40.60 -20.71
CA GLU A 15 -22.51 -39.67 -21.28
C GLU A 15 -22.70 -38.44 -20.35
N HIS A 16 -22.93 -37.24 -20.90
CA HIS A 16 -22.99 -35.99 -20.13
C HIS A 16 -24.05 -35.00 -20.66
N PRO A 17 -25.12 -34.77 -19.88
CA PRO A 17 -25.85 -33.50 -19.84
C PRO A 17 -25.98 -33.00 -18.39
N SER A 18 -25.36 -31.89 -17.97
CA SER A 18 -25.79 -30.49 -18.19
C SER A 18 -27.19 -30.15 -17.63
N ASP A 19 -27.22 -29.56 -16.43
CA ASP A 19 -28.43 -29.03 -15.75
C ASP A 19 -28.03 -27.77 -14.93
N PRO A 20 -28.90 -26.76 -14.70
CA PRO A 20 -28.48 -25.37 -14.96
C PRO A 20 -28.86 -24.33 -13.89
N THR A 21 -27.88 -23.64 -13.30
CA THR A 21 -28.13 -22.54 -12.36
C THR A 21 -27.25 -21.30 -12.61
N GLN A 22 -27.44 -20.65 -13.76
CA GLN A 22 -26.88 -19.31 -14.04
C GLN A 22 -28.01 -18.34 -14.41
N PRO A 23 -28.18 -17.20 -13.71
CA PRO A 23 -29.17 -16.19 -14.06
C PRO A 23 -28.81 -15.45 -15.37
N PRO A 24 -29.80 -14.90 -16.10
CA PRO A 24 -29.64 -14.57 -17.52
C PRO A 24 -28.87 -13.26 -17.76
N ALA A 25 -28.07 -13.27 -18.83
CA ALA A 25 -27.63 -12.06 -19.53
C ALA A 25 -28.62 -11.73 -20.67
N ALA A 26 -28.78 -10.44 -20.97
CA ALA A 26 -29.69 -9.92 -22.00
C ALA A 26 -28.94 -8.91 -22.92
N PRO A 27 -29.41 -8.66 -24.15
CA PRO A 27 -28.50 -8.50 -25.28
C PRO A 27 -28.42 -7.08 -25.89
N GLY A 28 -27.39 -6.84 -26.71
CA GLY A 28 -27.40 -5.82 -27.78
C GLY A 28 -27.68 -6.47 -29.14
N PRO A 29 -27.27 -5.89 -30.29
CA PRO A 29 -26.79 -4.52 -30.54
C PRO A 29 -27.56 -3.81 -31.69
N SER A 30 -27.23 -2.55 -32.02
CA SER A 30 -27.44 -1.99 -33.37
C SER A 30 -26.52 -0.76 -33.61
N ALA A 31 -26.51 -0.24 -34.85
CA ALA A 31 -25.60 0.81 -35.35
C ALA A 31 -26.35 1.96 -36.09
N ALA A 32 -25.58 2.88 -36.70
CA ALA A 32 -25.96 4.18 -37.31
C ALA A 32 -26.26 5.28 -36.26
N ASP A 33 -25.78 6.53 -36.36
CA ASP A 33 -25.77 7.45 -37.52
C ASP A 33 -24.54 8.39 -37.57
N GLU A 34 -24.27 8.96 -38.75
CA GLU A 34 -23.31 10.05 -39.02
C GLU A 34 -23.93 11.05 -40.02
N PRO A 35 -23.79 12.38 -39.83
CA PRO A 35 -23.52 13.23 -41.01
C PRO A 35 -22.56 14.43 -40.77
N PRO A 36 -21.90 14.97 -41.84
CA PRO A 36 -20.82 15.97 -41.73
C PRO A 36 -21.20 17.41 -42.18
N THR A 37 -20.25 18.35 -42.11
CA THR A 37 -20.24 19.61 -42.91
C THR A 37 -18.80 20.13 -43.17
N ALA A 38 -18.65 21.12 -44.07
CA ALA A 38 -17.42 21.34 -44.89
C ALA A 38 -16.63 22.65 -44.58
N PRO A 39 -15.39 22.84 -45.13
CA PRO A 39 -14.49 23.96 -44.81
C PRO A 39 -14.56 25.16 -45.81
N LEU A 40 -13.75 26.22 -45.57
CA LEU A 40 -13.66 27.43 -46.40
C LEU A 40 -12.20 27.90 -46.64
N SER A 41 -11.93 28.66 -47.72
CA SER A 41 -10.56 28.94 -48.25
C SER A 41 -10.36 30.35 -48.83
N GLY A 42 -9.09 30.80 -48.95
CA GLY A 42 -8.63 31.99 -49.71
C GLY A 42 -7.71 32.94 -48.91
N ALA A 43 -6.83 33.79 -49.47
CA ALA A 43 -6.31 33.96 -50.85
C ALA A 43 -4.98 34.79 -50.81
N PRO A 44 -4.12 34.84 -51.87
CA PRO A 44 -2.77 35.44 -51.81
C PRO A 44 -2.58 36.79 -52.55
N GLY A 45 -1.43 37.47 -52.34
CA GLY A 45 -0.99 38.68 -53.10
C GLY A 45 0.53 38.95 -53.03
N PRO A 46 1.20 39.57 -54.04
CA PRO A 46 2.68 39.57 -54.14
C PRO A 46 3.42 40.92 -54.40
N ALA A 47 4.77 40.86 -54.26
CA ALA A 47 5.83 41.64 -54.95
C ALA A 47 6.16 43.10 -54.57
N GLY A 48 7.48 43.41 -54.56
CA GLY A 48 8.10 44.74 -54.44
C GLY A 48 9.62 44.68 -54.19
N TYR A 49 10.44 45.52 -54.84
CA TYR A 49 11.93 45.57 -54.74
C TYR A 49 12.42 47.02 -54.40
N PRO A 50 13.73 47.28 -54.13
CA PRO A 50 14.24 48.35 -53.21
C PRO A 50 15.09 49.42 -53.97
N PRO A 51 16.29 49.94 -53.53
CA PRO A 51 16.84 50.36 -52.22
C PRO A 51 17.11 51.92 -52.22
N PRO A 52 18.33 52.53 -52.11
CA PRO A 52 19.43 52.47 -51.12
C PRO A 52 19.92 53.83 -50.51
N GLY A 53 20.64 53.80 -49.37
CA GLY A 53 21.91 54.55 -49.18
C GLY A 53 21.97 55.82 -48.29
N GLY A 54 23.06 55.95 -47.49
CA GLY A 54 23.46 57.18 -46.76
C GLY A 54 24.50 56.98 -45.63
N TYR A 55 25.63 57.71 -45.65
CA TYR A 55 26.75 57.77 -44.66
C TYR A 55 27.11 59.27 -44.39
N PRO A 56 28.00 59.67 -43.44
CA PRO A 56 28.56 59.05 -42.22
C PRO A 56 28.00 59.80 -40.97
N PRO A 57 28.64 60.66 -40.10
CA PRO A 57 30.03 60.91 -39.60
C PRO A 57 30.22 60.55 -38.07
N PRO A 58 31.36 60.87 -37.36
CA PRO A 58 31.72 60.24 -36.06
C PRO A 58 32.11 61.16 -34.86
N ALA A 59 32.23 60.59 -33.65
CA ALA A 59 33.29 60.81 -32.61
C ALA A 59 32.93 60.12 -31.25
N GLY A 60 33.92 59.69 -30.45
CA GLY A 60 33.72 59.30 -29.03
C GLY A 60 34.36 57.96 -28.58
N ASP A 61 35.51 58.06 -27.91
CA ASP A 61 36.43 57.00 -27.47
C ASP A 61 35.87 55.90 -26.52
N GLN A 62 36.32 54.64 -26.66
CA GLN A 62 36.62 53.70 -25.55
C GLN A 62 37.42 52.44 -26.02
N PRO A 63 38.07 51.66 -25.12
CA PRO A 63 39.12 50.66 -25.44
C PRO A 63 38.59 49.26 -25.85
N PRO A 64 39.45 48.32 -26.31
CA PRO A 64 39.02 47.27 -27.24
C PRO A 64 38.31 46.07 -26.60
N SER A 65 37.27 45.59 -27.28
CA SER A 65 36.57 44.35 -26.99
C SER A 65 37.19 43.13 -27.70
N GLY A 66 37.08 41.95 -27.08
CA GLY A 66 37.41 40.68 -27.72
C GLY A 66 36.51 40.42 -28.94
N GLY A 67 37.08 39.85 -30.00
CA GLY A 67 36.45 39.80 -31.32
C GLY A 67 35.18 38.94 -31.40
N TYR A 68 34.16 39.47 -32.06
CA TYR A 68 32.99 38.72 -32.54
C TYR A 68 33.24 38.23 -33.98
N PRO A 69 32.77 37.02 -34.35
CA PRO A 69 32.69 36.60 -35.75
C PRO A 69 31.63 37.39 -36.52
N PRO A 70 31.73 37.50 -37.86
CA PRO A 70 30.84 38.33 -38.67
C PRO A 70 29.42 37.73 -38.80
N PRO A 71 28.39 38.55 -39.08
CA PRO A 71 27.05 38.06 -39.41
C PRO A 71 27.04 37.24 -40.70
N GLY A 72 26.89 35.93 -40.59
CA GLY A 72 26.68 35.03 -41.72
C GLY A 72 25.33 35.26 -42.39
N GLY A 73 25.28 35.14 -43.72
CA GLY A 73 24.05 35.37 -44.51
C GLY A 73 22.95 34.33 -44.25
N TYR A 74 21.70 34.72 -44.54
CA TYR A 74 20.53 33.85 -44.43
C TYR A 74 20.65 32.62 -45.34
N PRO A 75 20.43 31.38 -44.83
CA PRO A 75 20.31 30.20 -45.66
C PRO A 75 18.96 30.19 -46.43
N PRO A 76 18.87 29.50 -47.59
CA PRO A 76 17.65 29.42 -48.37
C PRO A 76 16.56 28.56 -47.70
N PRO A 77 15.27 28.74 -48.03
CA PRO A 77 14.18 27.97 -47.43
C PRO A 77 14.01 26.60 -48.11
N GLY A 78 14.20 25.51 -47.37
CA GLY A 78 13.80 24.17 -47.81
C GLY A 78 14.71 23.04 -47.32
N GLY A 79 14.19 22.18 -46.45
CA GLY A 79 14.88 20.96 -45.98
C GLY A 79 14.81 20.80 -44.46
N TYR A 80 13.85 20.02 -43.97
CA TYR A 80 13.85 19.58 -42.57
C TYR A 80 14.88 18.47 -42.39
N PRO A 81 15.90 18.61 -41.52
CA PRO A 81 16.69 17.47 -41.09
C PRO A 81 15.85 16.56 -40.17
N PRO A 82 16.09 15.24 -40.15
CA PRO A 82 15.39 14.33 -39.24
C PRO A 82 15.75 14.65 -37.77
N PRO A 83 14.82 14.46 -36.80
CA PRO A 83 15.11 14.69 -35.39
C PRO A 83 16.23 13.78 -34.88
N GLY A 84 17.33 14.38 -34.42
CA GLY A 84 18.36 13.66 -33.68
C GLY A 84 17.86 13.25 -32.28
N PRO A 85 18.42 12.19 -31.66
CA PRO A 85 18.07 11.80 -30.30
C PRO A 85 18.29 12.96 -29.31
N GLY A 86 17.21 13.40 -28.66
CA GLY A 86 17.23 14.58 -27.79
C GLY A 86 18.01 14.36 -26.49
N TYR A 87 18.70 15.40 -26.03
CA TYR A 87 19.20 15.46 -24.66
C TYR A 87 18.03 15.40 -23.65
N PRO A 88 18.14 14.63 -22.55
CA PRO A 88 17.14 14.68 -21.48
C PRO A 88 17.19 16.04 -20.76
N PRO A 89 16.04 16.65 -20.44
CA PRO A 89 16.01 17.95 -19.76
C PRO A 89 16.49 17.84 -18.29
N PRO A 90 17.09 18.90 -17.70
CA PRO A 90 17.51 18.91 -16.29
C PRO A 90 16.31 18.97 -15.34
N GLY A 91 15.68 17.81 -15.09
CA GLY A 91 14.44 17.72 -14.32
C GLY A 91 13.96 16.29 -14.09
N ALA A 92 14.89 15.34 -13.95
CA ALA A 92 14.59 13.92 -13.76
C ALA A 92 14.03 13.62 -12.36
N GLY A 93 12.77 14.00 -12.13
CA GLY A 93 11.97 13.50 -11.02
C GLY A 93 11.80 11.98 -11.11
N TYR A 94 11.57 11.35 -9.96
CA TYR A 94 11.34 9.92 -9.83
C TYR A 94 10.31 9.40 -10.86
N PRO A 95 10.53 8.24 -11.50
CA PRO A 95 9.59 7.71 -12.48
C PRO A 95 8.23 7.43 -11.83
N ALA A 96 7.23 8.24 -12.20
CA ALA A 96 5.85 8.00 -11.81
C ALA A 96 5.41 6.63 -12.32
N GLY A 97 4.78 5.84 -11.46
CA GLY A 97 4.47 4.44 -11.75
C GLY A 97 3.53 4.30 -12.95
N GLY A 98 3.99 3.65 -14.01
CA GLY A 98 3.11 3.22 -15.10
C GLY A 98 2.16 2.13 -14.61
N TYR A 99 0.88 2.23 -14.98
CA TYR A 99 -0.10 1.16 -14.77
C TYR A 99 0.17 -0.02 -15.72
N GLY A 100 1.22 -0.78 -15.43
CA GLY A 100 1.22 -2.21 -15.74
C GLY A 100 0.35 -2.96 -14.70
N PRO A 101 -0.25 -4.11 -15.04
CA PRO A 101 -0.74 -5.02 -14.01
C PRO A 101 0.44 -5.38 -13.08
N PRO A 102 0.21 -5.51 -11.76
CA PRO A 102 1.31 -5.69 -10.81
C PRO A 102 2.11 -6.94 -11.17
N ALA A 103 3.40 -6.75 -11.46
CA ALA A 103 4.32 -7.86 -11.70
C ALA A 103 4.32 -8.76 -10.46
N GLY A 104 3.91 -10.02 -10.66
CA GLY A 104 3.90 -11.01 -9.58
C GLY A 104 5.30 -11.27 -9.03
N TYR A 105 5.36 -11.98 -7.90
CA TYR A 105 6.63 -12.44 -7.33
C TYR A 105 7.48 -13.16 -8.38
N ALA A 106 8.74 -12.79 -8.50
CA ALA A 106 9.67 -13.35 -9.50
C ALA A 106 9.92 -14.86 -9.30
N ASN A 107 9.58 -15.40 -8.13
CA ASN A 107 9.69 -16.81 -7.76
C ASN A 107 8.77 -17.10 -6.54
N ASN A 108 8.54 -18.38 -6.23
CA ASN A 108 7.70 -18.78 -5.09
C ASN A 108 8.35 -18.53 -3.73
N GLU A 109 9.69 -18.46 -3.65
CA GLU A 109 10.42 -18.05 -2.45
C GLU A 109 10.04 -16.64 -2.00
N ASP A 110 10.07 -15.66 -2.91
CA ASP A 110 9.75 -14.27 -2.60
C ASP A 110 8.31 -14.12 -2.12
N LYS A 111 7.39 -14.86 -2.75
CA LYS A 111 5.99 -14.98 -2.31
C LYS A 111 5.92 -15.54 -0.88
N THR A 112 6.62 -16.63 -0.62
CA THR A 112 6.63 -17.31 0.69
C THR A 112 7.16 -16.39 1.79
N TRP A 113 8.26 -15.69 1.54
CA TRP A 113 8.87 -14.80 2.54
C TRP A 113 8.11 -13.49 2.75
N ALA A 114 7.43 -12.96 1.72
CA ALA A 114 6.47 -11.88 1.90
C ALA A 114 5.26 -12.31 2.76
N LEU A 115 4.74 -13.52 2.54
CA LEU A 115 3.69 -14.10 3.38
C LEU A 115 4.16 -14.29 4.83
N VAL A 116 5.38 -14.81 5.06
CA VAL A 116 5.98 -14.93 6.40
C VAL A 116 6.08 -13.57 7.09
N ALA A 117 6.44 -12.50 6.38
CA ALA A 117 6.53 -11.16 6.97
C ALA A 117 5.17 -10.66 7.51
N HIS A 118 4.10 -10.78 6.71
CA HIS A 118 2.77 -10.29 7.10
C HIS A 118 2.06 -11.23 8.09
N PHE A 119 1.95 -12.53 7.76
CA PHE A 119 1.23 -13.50 8.58
C PHE A 119 2.00 -13.89 9.85
N GLY A 120 3.33 -14.00 9.79
CA GLY A 120 4.16 -14.21 10.99
C GLY A 120 4.04 -13.04 11.97
N GLY A 121 3.86 -11.81 11.47
CA GLY A 121 3.58 -10.65 12.31
C GLY A 121 2.18 -10.67 12.93
N ALA A 122 1.16 -11.02 12.13
CA ALA A 122 -0.21 -11.18 12.63
C ALA A 122 -0.32 -12.27 13.71
N VAL A 123 0.35 -13.42 13.51
CA VAL A 123 0.43 -14.50 14.51
C VAL A 123 1.20 -14.04 15.76
N GLY A 124 2.36 -13.38 15.59
CA GLY A 124 3.14 -12.84 16.71
C GLY A 124 2.34 -11.84 17.57
N ALA A 125 1.53 -10.99 16.94
CA ALA A 125 0.63 -10.08 17.63
C ALA A 125 -0.48 -10.86 18.36
N LEU A 126 -1.14 -11.82 17.69
CA LEU A 126 -2.22 -12.62 18.27
C LEU A 126 -1.79 -13.39 19.53
N ILE A 127 -0.67 -14.11 19.49
CA ILE A 127 -0.22 -14.95 20.61
C ILE A 127 0.31 -14.16 21.82
N SER A 128 0.66 -12.88 21.62
CA SER A 128 1.21 -12.01 22.66
C SER A 128 0.23 -10.95 23.16
N PHE A 129 -0.97 -10.88 22.59
CA PHE A 129 -1.90 -9.75 22.72
C PHE A 129 -1.30 -8.40 22.24
N GLY A 130 -0.37 -8.47 21.28
CA GLY A 130 0.17 -7.33 20.53
C GLY A 130 1.71 -7.22 20.51
N PRO A 131 2.41 -7.15 21.66
CA PRO A 131 3.82 -6.74 21.75
C PRO A 131 4.86 -7.54 20.95
N LEU A 132 4.57 -8.76 20.50
CA LEU A 132 5.50 -9.59 19.69
C LEU A 132 5.15 -9.61 18.19
N GLY A 133 4.26 -8.73 17.72
CA GLY A 133 3.89 -8.63 16.31
C GLY A 133 5.05 -8.33 15.36
N PHE A 134 6.13 -7.72 15.85
CA PHE A 134 7.31 -7.39 15.04
C PHE A 134 8.19 -8.60 14.68
N VAL A 135 8.02 -9.74 15.33
CA VAL A 135 8.96 -10.88 15.23
C VAL A 135 8.96 -11.53 13.83
N GLY A 136 7.78 -11.82 13.27
CA GLY A 136 7.64 -12.40 11.93
C GLY A 136 8.31 -11.58 10.80
N PRO A 137 8.02 -10.27 10.66
CA PRO A 137 8.67 -9.47 9.63
C PRO A 137 10.15 -9.17 9.91
N LEU A 138 10.60 -9.16 11.17
CA LEU A 138 12.02 -9.10 11.50
C LEU A 138 12.77 -10.35 11.01
N ILE A 139 12.20 -11.54 11.22
CA ILE A 139 12.77 -12.81 10.71
C ILE A 139 12.84 -12.79 9.17
N ALA A 140 11.77 -12.37 8.49
CA ALA A 140 11.77 -12.26 7.03
C ALA A 140 12.80 -11.25 6.49
N TYR A 141 12.95 -10.10 7.15
CA TYR A 141 13.95 -9.08 6.80
C TYR A 141 15.38 -9.63 6.93
N LEU A 142 15.68 -10.31 8.03
CA LEU A 142 17.02 -10.86 8.29
C LEU A 142 17.34 -12.05 7.37
N ALA A 143 16.37 -12.94 7.12
CA ALA A 143 16.59 -14.15 6.33
C ALA A 143 16.79 -13.90 4.83
N ARG A 144 16.06 -12.92 4.25
CA ARG A 144 16.01 -12.71 2.78
C ARG A 144 16.08 -11.26 2.32
N GLY A 145 15.99 -10.27 3.22
CA GLY A 145 15.97 -8.85 2.86
C GLY A 145 17.25 -8.30 2.21
N GLN A 146 18.38 -9.03 2.29
CA GLN A 146 19.60 -8.71 1.53
C GLN A 146 19.68 -9.41 0.16
N GLN A 147 18.84 -10.42 -0.07
CA GLN A 147 18.85 -11.26 -1.28
C GLN A 147 17.73 -10.90 -2.27
N SER A 148 16.61 -10.37 -1.77
CA SER A 148 15.43 -10.03 -2.56
C SER A 148 14.91 -8.63 -2.21
N PRO A 149 14.95 -7.67 -3.15
CA PRO A 149 14.33 -6.34 -2.95
C PRO A 149 12.83 -6.43 -2.66
N THR A 150 12.14 -7.39 -3.29
CA THR A 150 10.70 -7.64 -3.09
C THR A 150 10.40 -8.06 -1.64
N VAL A 151 11.13 -9.06 -1.12
CA VAL A 151 10.98 -9.47 0.28
C VAL A 151 11.40 -8.34 1.23
N ARG A 152 12.46 -7.60 0.92
CA ARG A 152 12.90 -6.45 1.72
C ARG A 152 11.79 -5.41 1.85
N ALA A 153 11.10 -5.07 0.76
CA ALA A 153 10.00 -4.10 0.76
C ALA A 153 8.84 -4.57 1.65
N HIS A 154 8.36 -5.80 1.47
CA HIS A 154 7.29 -6.37 2.31
C HIS A 154 7.70 -6.46 3.79
N ALA A 155 8.92 -6.94 4.07
CA ALA A 155 9.42 -7.11 5.42
C ALA A 155 9.62 -5.78 6.16
N VAL A 156 10.16 -4.74 5.51
CA VAL A 156 10.30 -3.40 6.12
C VAL A 156 8.92 -2.76 6.35
N ALA A 157 8.00 -2.85 5.39
CA ALA A 157 6.66 -2.30 5.55
C ALA A 157 5.89 -2.97 6.71
N ALA A 158 5.92 -4.31 6.77
CA ALA A 158 5.33 -5.08 7.85
C ALA A 158 6.02 -4.82 9.20
N LEU A 159 7.36 -4.71 9.24
CA LEU A 159 8.12 -4.46 10.47
C LEU A 159 7.79 -3.07 11.05
N ASN A 160 7.74 -2.03 10.22
CA ASN A 160 7.40 -0.68 10.66
C ASN A 160 5.96 -0.61 11.22
N PHE A 161 4.99 -1.23 10.54
CA PHE A 161 3.61 -1.36 11.03
C PHE A 161 3.58 -2.10 12.38
N GLN A 162 4.24 -3.26 12.44
CA GLN A 162 4.17 -4.12 13.61
C GLN A 162 4.91 -3.53 14.83
N ILE A 163 6.02 -2.80 14.65
CA ILE A 163 6.70 -2.09 15.76
C ILE A 163 5.77 -1.02 16.36
N LEU A 164 5.11 -0.21 15.52
CA LEU A 164 4.18 0.81 15.98
C LEU A 164 3.02 0.20 16.79
N TRP A 165 2.35 -0.83 16.25
CA TRP A 165 1.25 -1.48 16.95
C TRP A 165 1.69 -2.31 18.16
N SER A 166 2.88 -2.92 18.14
CA SER A 166 3.47 -3.61 19.31
C SER A 166 3.74 -2.62 20.45
N ALA A 167 4.25 -1.42 20.14
CA ALA A 167 4.49 -0.36 21.13
C ALA A 167 3.18 0.19 21.71
N ILE A 168 2.17 0.44 20.87
CA ILE A 168 0.82 0.85 21.31
C ILE A 168 0.21 -0.22 22.23
N ALA A 169 0.25 -1.49 21.82
CA ALA A 169 -0.28 -2.61 22.62
C ALA A 169 0.47 -2.76 23.95
N PHE A 170 1.80 -2.63 23.96
CA PHE A 170 2.59 -2.67 25.19
C PHE A 170 2.21 -1.55 26.17
N VAL A 171 2.06 -0.31 25.68
CA VAL A 171 1.61 0.82 26.52
C VAL A 171 0.20 0.57 27.06
N LEU A 172 -0.74 0.12 26.22
CA LEU A 172 -2.11 -0.17 26.64
C LEU A 172 -2.19 -1.30 27.68
N LEU A 173 -1.41 -2.38 27.51
CA LEU A 173 -1.32 -3.49 28.46
C LEU A 173 -0.68 -3.04 29.78
N PHE A 174 0.41 -2.26 29.74
CA PHE A 174 1.08 -1.74 30.92
C PHE A 174 0.18 -0.77 31.71
N VAL A 175 -0.49 0.16 31.02
CA VAL A 175 -1.45 1.10 31.63
C VAL A 175 -2.65 0.33 32.21
N SER A 176 -3.20 -0.65 31.49
CA SER A 176 -4.30 -1.50 31.99
C SER A 176 -3.88 -2.31 33.22
N TRP A 177 -2.66 -2.86 33.25
CA TRP A 177 -2.13 -3.55 34.41
C TRP A 177 -2.01 -2.60 35.61
N CYS A 178 -1.43 -1.41 35.43
CA CYS A 178 -1.34 -0.40 36.49
C CYS A 178 -2.71 0.04 37.03
N LEU A 179 -3.71 0.28 36.16
CA LEU A 179 -5.05 0.73 36.59
C LEU A 179 -5.94 -0.38 37.16
N LEU A 180 -5.73 -1.65 36.80
CA LEU A 180 -6.60 -2.75 37.24
C LEU A 180 -5.94 -3.59 38.35
N PHE A 181 -4.65 -3.91 38.24
CA PHE A 181 -3.95 -4.76 39.18
C PHE A 181 -3.65 -4.02 40.49
N LEU A 182 -3.09 -2.81 40.45
CA LEU A 182 -2.69 -2.09 41.68
C LEU A 182 -3.88 -1.73 42.59
N PRO A 183 -5.05 -1.25 42.09
CA PRO A 183 -6.22 -1.06 42.94
C PRO A 183 -6.82 -2.37 43.46
N SER A 184 -6.68 -3.50 42.74
CA SER A 184 -7.16 -4.79 43.24
C SER A 184 -6.44 -5.23 44.52
N ILE A 185 -5.16 -4.89 44.67
CA ILE A 185 -4.39 -5.13 45.91
C ILE A 185 -5.01 -4.35 47.08
N ALA A 186 -5.38 -3.08 46.87
CA ALA A 186 -6.04 -2.28 47.90
C ALA A 186 -7.40 -2.86 48.31
N VAL A 187 -8.21 -3.34 47.35
CA VAL A 187 -9.48 -4.04 47.63
C VAL A 187 -9.24 -5.32 48.45
N VAL A 188 -8.25 -6.14 48.08
CA VAL A 188 -7.90 -7.36 48.82
C VAL A 188 -7.44 -7.04 50.25
N VAL A 189 -6.63 -6.00 50.45
CA VAL A 189 -6.20 -5.56 51.79
C VAL A 189 -7.40 -5.11 52.63
N ILE A 190 -8.33 -4.33 52.07
CA ILE A 190 -9.54 -3.88 52.77
C ILE A 190 -10.42 -5.08 53.18
N GLN A 191 -10.60 -6.05 52.28
CA GLN A 191 -11.36 -7.28 52.56
C GLN A 191 -10.71 -8.11 53.69
N ILE A 192 -9.38 -8.26 53.67
CA ILE A 192 -8.63 -8.97 54.74
C ILE A 192 -8.76 -8.23 56.07
N VAL A 193 -8.57 -6.90 56.10
CA VAL A 193 -8.65 -6.10 57.32
C VAL A 193 -10.03 -6.20 57.97
N PHE A 194 -11.12 -6.01 57.21
CA PHE A 194 -12.46 -6.14 57.78
C PHE A 194 -12.81 -7.60 58.14
N GLY A 195 -12.30 -8.59 57.40
CA GLY A 195 -12.44 -10.01 57.76
C GLY A 195 -11.79 -10.35 59.10
N ILE A 196 -10.57 -9.85 59.36
CA ILE A 196 -9.88 -10.02 60.64
C ILE A 196 -10.63 -9.32 61.77
N VAL A 197 -11.09 -8.07 61.57
CA VAL A 197 -11.89 -7.34 62.57
C VAL A 197 -13.20 -8.07 62.89
N ALA A 198 -13.90 -8.59 61.88
CA ALA A 198 -15.12 -9.37 62.06
C ALA A 198 -14.86 -10.69 62.82
N GLY A 199 -13.76 -11.38 62.50
CA GLY A 199 -13.34 -12.60 63.19
C GLY A 199 -13.02 -12.37 64.67
N MET A 200 -12.32 -11.28 65.00
CA MET A 200 -12.06 -10.89 66.40
C MET A 200 -13.36 -10.61 67.15
N ARG A 201 -14.31 -9.88 66.55
CA ARG A 201 -15.62 -9.61 67.15
C ARG A 201 -16.47 -10.88 67.35
N ALA A 202 -16.43 -11.80 66.39
CA ALA A 202 -17.11 -13.09 66.52
C ALA A 202 -16.50 -13.95 67.65
N ASN A 203 -15.18 -13.88 67.86
CA ASN A 203 -14.50 -14.52 69.00
C ASN A 203 -14.89 -13.89 70.36
N GLU A 204 -15.22 -12.59 70.39
CA GLU A 204 -15.85 -11.92 71.54
C GLU A 204 -17.35 -12.28 71.71
N GLY A 205 -17.92 -13.14 70.85
CA GLY A 205 -19.35 -13.47 70.85
C GLY A 205 -20.26 -12.39 70.26
N THR A 206 -19.70 -11.36 69.61
CA THR A 206 -20.44 -10.21 69.07
C THR A 206 -20.56 -10.26 67.54
N THR A 207 -21.70 -9.82 67.00
CA THR A 207 -21.92 -9.78 65.55
C THR A 207 -21.37 -8.50 64.94
N TYR A 208 -20.41 -8.63 64.02
CA TYR A 208 -19.86 -7.49 63.28
C TYR A 208 -20.61 -7.23 61.99
N ARG A 209 -21.14 -6.02 61.82
CA ARG A 209 -21.72 -5.55 60.56
C ARG A 209 -20.63 -4.88 59.73
N TYR A 210 -20.23 -5.54 58.64
CA TYR A 210 -19.25 -5.01 57.69
C TYR A 210 -19.69 -3.65 57.13
N PRO A 211 -18.79 -2.65 57.04
CA PRO A 211 -19.07 -1.41 56.32
C PRO A 211 -19.16 -1.69 54.82
N MET A 212 -19.96 -0.90 54.10
CA MET A 212 -20.15 -1.00 52.64
C MET A 212 -20.68 -2.37 52.13
N SER A 213 -21.22 -3.22 53.01
CA SER A 213 -21.80 -4.52 52.63
C SER A 213 -23.26 -4.44 52.17
N ALA A 214 -23.63 -5.23 51.15
CA ALA A 214 -25.01 -5.48 50.75
C ALA A 214 -25.45 -6.92 51.07
N SER A 215 -26.75 -7.13 51.34
CA SER A 215 -27.34 -8.45 51.67
C SER A 215 -27.87 -9.13 50.40
N PHE A 216 -27.02 -9.95 49.77
CA PHE A 216 -27.35 -10.73 48.57
C PHE A 216 -28.02 -12.08 48.87
N ILE A 217 -27.84 -12.60 50.09
CA ILE A 217 -28.40 -13.87 50.59
C ILE A 217 -29.24 -13.55 51.84
N LYS A 218 -30.27 -14.35 52.09
CA LYS A 218 -31.15 -14.36 53.27
C LYS A 218 -31.35 -15.79 53.75
#